data_AF-A0AAN6QQ70-F1
#
_entry.id   AF-A0AAN6QQ70-F1
#
_cell.length_a   1.000
_cell.length_b   1.000
_cell.length_c   1.000
_cell.angle_alpha   90.00
_cell.angle_beta   90.00
_cell.angle_gamma   90.00
#
_symmetry.space_group_name_H-M   'P 1'
#
loop_
_entity.id
_entity.type
_entity.pdbx_description
1 polymer ?
#
loop_
_entity_poly.entity_id
_entity_poly.type
_entity_poly.pdbx_seq_one_letter_code
_entity_poly.pdbx_strand_id
1 'polypeptide(L)'
;MAAIRVPSTAFLSAFLPIARATLLPDLAPITRRLPLLQQLRTSLLPAAFLPIPSLLGELWDGLLRAVPKKKTSHMKKRHRFMAGKGLKDVTALNKCSACGRAKRAHVLCPYCVQSIRRWFSTGFRSGQETEVGKDEFYERYNEERRIQGKEPIDRLVEEEDSEKARARAKAKSA
;
A
#
# COMPACT_ATOMS: atom_id res chain seq x y z
N MET A 1 17.51 21.38 51.23
CA MET A 1 17.03 19.98 51.18
C MET A 1 15.87 19.90 50.21
N ALA A 2 16.10 19.39 48.99
CA ALA A 2 15.06 19.28 47.96
C ALA A 2 14.52 17.85 47.94
N ALA A 3 13.20 17.70 48.13
CA ALA A 3 12.52 16.40 48.11
C ALA A 3 12.27 15.94 46.66
N ILE A 4 12.72 14.73 46.34
CA ILE A 4 12.44 14.06 45.06
C ILE A 4 11.03 13.47 45.14
N ARG A 5 10.10 13.94 44.30
CA ARG A 5 8.79 13.33 44.13
C ARG A 5 8.86 12.27 43.04
N VAL A 6 8.51 11.03 43.39
CA VAL A 6 8.37 9.91 42.46
C VAL A 6 7.07 10.11 41.65
N PRO A 7 7.10 10.06 40.31
CA PRO A 7 5.88 10.17 39.51
C PRO A 7 5.03 8.90 39.66
N SER A 8 3.71 9.10 39.74
CA SER A 8 2.71 8.04 39.87
C SER A 8 2.67 7.14 38.62
N THR A 9 2.40 5.86 38.83
CA THR A 9 2.41 4.76 37.85
C THR A 9 1.49 4.95 36.64
N ALA A 10 0.57 5.91 36.70
CA ALA A 10 -0.33 6.25 35.60
C ALA A 10 0.36 6.96 34.41
N PHE A 11 1.52 7.61 34.62
CA PHE A 11 2.25 8.26 33.52
C PHE A 11 3.03 7.27 32.64
N LEU A 12 3.37 6.08 33.16
CA LEU A 12 4.10 5.06 32.40
C LEU A 12 3.19 4.22 31.49
N SER A 13 1.88 4.19 31.74
CA SER A 13 0.93 3.43 30.90
C SER A 13 0.52 4.14 29.61
N ALA A 14 0.80 5.45 29.48
CA ALA A 14 0.52 6.22 28.26
C ALA A 14 1.54 6.00 27.13
N PHE A 15 2.69 5.37 27.41
CA PHE A 15 3.77 5.14 26.43
C PHE A 15 3.92 3.68 25.98
N LEU A 16 2.92 2.81 26.22
CA LEU A 16 2.87 1.47 25.64
C LEU A 16 1.83 1.37 24.52
N PRO A 17 2.10 1.90 23.31
CA PRO A 17 1.32 1.52 22.15
C PRO A 17 1.71 0.10 21.73
N ILE A 18 0.72 -0.80 21.78
CA ILE A 18 0.47 -1.83 20.77
C ILE A 18 1.67 -2.74 20.45
N ALA A 19 1.89 -3.75 21.30
CA ALA A 19 2.73 -4.90 20.97
C ALA A 19 2.02 -6.21 21.36
N ARG A 20 0.77 -6.38 20.91
CA ARG A 20 -0.05 -7.56 21.25
C ARG A 20 -0.83 -8.19 20.09
N ALA A 21 -0.43 -7.96 18.85
CA ALA A 21 -0.98 -8.70 17.72
C ALA A 21 0.14 -9.06 16.74
N THR A 22 0.07 -10.27 16.22
CA THR A 22 0.97 -10.90 15.23
C THR A 22 2.28 -11.47 15.79
N LEU A 23 2.22 -12.69 16.35
CA LEU A 23 3.17 -13.78 16.08
C LEU A 23 2.55 -15.11 16.57
N LEU A 24 1.55 -15.62 15.84
CA LEU A 24 1.19 -17.04 15.86
C LEU A 24 1.39 -17.56 14.43
N PRO A 25 2.43 -18.34 14.14
CA PRO A 25 2.42 -19.19 12.97
C PRO A 25 1.56 -20.41 13.27
N ASP A 26 0.48 -20.55 12.52
CA ASP A 26 -0.31 -21.77 12.39
C ASP A 26 0.58 -22.87 11.82
N LEU A 27 0.87 -23.89 12.63
CA LEU A 27 1.62 -25.08 12.23
C LEU A 27 0.69 -26.29 12.30
N ALA A 28 0.25 -26.73 11.13
CA ALA A 28 -0.46 -27.98 10.94
C ALA A 28 0.34 -29.18 11.49
N PRO A 29 -0.31 -30.18 12.12
CA PRO A 29 0.40 -31.33 12.68
C PRO A 29 0.71 -32.37 11.60
N ILE A 30 1.95 -32.36 11.09
CA ILE A 30 2.51 -33.51 10.37
C ILE A 30 2.98 -34.54 11.40
N THR A 31 2.20 -35.60 11.54
CA THR A 31 2.55 -36.76 12.37
C THR A 31 3.60 -37.61 11.66
N ARG A 32 4.85 -37.55 12.13
CA ARG A 32 5.83 -38.62 11.89
C ARG A 32 6.32 -39.13 13.24
N ARG A 33 5.85 -40.32 13.59
CA ARG A 33 6.35 -41.12 14.70
C ARG A 33 7.74 -41.63 14.34
N LEU A 34 8.73 -41.31 15.14
CA LEU A 34 9.95 -42.11 15.30
C LEU A 34 10.23 -42.22 16.80
N PRO A 35 10.10 -43.43 17.38
CA PRO A 35 10.47 -43.68 18.76
C PRO A 35 11.97 -43.95 18.80
N LEU A 36 12.67 -43.32 19.74
CA LEU A 36 13.57 -44.02 20.65
C LEU A 36 14.08 -43.02 21.69
N LEU A 37 13.43 -43.12 22.83
CA LEU A 37 13.98 -42.76 24.12
C LEU A 37 15.31 -43.51 24.28
N GLN A 38 16.42 -42.81 24.53
CA GLN A 38 17.36 -43.19 25.58
C GLN A 38 18.46 -42.13 25.77
N GLN A 39 18.33 -41.44 26.91
CA GLN A 39 19.44 -41.15 27.82
C GLN A 39 20.56 -40.23 27.32
N LEU A 40 20.31 -38.92 27.34
CA LEU A 40 21.33 -37.99 27.83
C LEU A 40 20.85 -37.36 29.14
N ARG A 41 21.27 -37.97 30.25
CA ARG A 41 21.36 -37.30 31.55
C ARG A 41 22.43 -36.21 31.44
N THR A 42 22.06 -35.01 31.01
CA THR A 42 22.89 -33.83 31.27
C THR A 42 22.58 -33.33 32.67
N SER A 43 23.51 -33.64 33.56
CA SER A 43 23.70 -33.03 34.87
C SER A 43 23.34 -31.55 34.87
N LEU A 44 22.58 -31.12 35.87
CA LEU A 44 22.48 -29.74 36.33
C LEU A 44 23.87 -29.29 36.82
N LEU A 45 24.77 -28.99 35.89
CA LEU A 45 25.94 -28.17 36.13
C LEU A 45 25.52 -26.71 35.88
N PRO A 46 25.96 -25.77 36.74
CA PRO A 46 25.54 -24.38 36.65
C PRO A 46 25.98 -23.83 35.29
N ALA A 47 25.00 -23.42 34.47
CA ALA A 47 25.17 -22.71 33.21
C ALA A 47 25.70 -21.28 33.43
N ALA A 48 26.72 -21.11 34.27
CA ALA A 48 27.33 -19.83 34.58
C ALA A 48 28.59 -19.55 33.74
N PHE A 49 29.11 -20.52 32.98
CA PHE A 49 30.31 -20.32 32.14
C PHE A 49 30.26 -21.13 30.84
N LEU A 50 29.18 -21.00 30.06
CA LEU A 50 29.31 -21.30 28.64
C LEU A 50 30.12 -20.15 28.02
N PRO A 51 31.32 -20.40 27.46
CA PRO A 51 32.02 -19.38 26.68
C PRO A 51 31.05 -18.97 25.58
N ILE A 52 30.72 -17.67 25.52
CA ILE A 52 29.93 -17.10 24.43
C ILE A 52 30.50 -17.71 23.15
N PRO A 53 29.71 -18.50 22.39
CA PRO A 53 30.25 -19.20 21.24
C PRO A 53 30.96 -18.18 20.37
N SER A 54 32.20 -18.47 19.96
CA SER A 54 33.03 -17.56 19.15
C SER A 54 32.27 -17.01 17.94
N LEU A 55 31.29 -17.78 17.44
CA LEU A 55 30.32 -17.37 16.41
C LEU A 55 29.44 -16.17 16.78
N LEU A 56 28.97 -16.06 18.04
CA LEU A 56 28.26 -14.86 18.51
C LEU A 56 29.23 -13.67 18.63
N GLY A 57 30.46 -13.90 19.08
CA GLY A 57 31.50 -12.87 19.13
C GLY A 57 31.79 -12.25 17.76
N GLU A 58 31.93 -13.09 16.74
CA GLU A 58 32.11 -12.67 15.34
C GLU A 58 30.89 -11.89 14.79
N LEU A 59 29.67 -12.32 15.16
CA LEU A 59 28.44 -11.63 14.78
C LEU A 59 28.32 -10.25 15.45
N TRP A 60 28.75 -10.13 16.71
CA TRP A 60 28.76 -8.86 17.46
C TRP A 60 29.81 -7.88 16.92
N ASP A 61 31.01 -8.35 16.59
CA ASP A 61 32.05 -7.50 15.99
C ASP A 61 31.67 -7.06 14.56
N GLY A 62 31.01 -7.94 13.79
CA GLY A 62 30.41 -7.61 12.49
C GLY A 62 29.34 -6.51 12.60
N LEU A 63 28.45 -6.59 13.59
CA LEU A 63 27.41 -5.59 13.82
C LEU A 63 27.98 -4.23 14.25
N LEU A 64 28.95 -4.23 15.19
CA LEU A 64 29.61 -3.01 15.65
C LEU A 64 30.46 -2.34 14.55
N ARG A 65 30.99 -3.12 13.60
CA ARG A 65 31.72 -2.62 12.43
C ARG A 65 30.83 -2.22 11.25
N ALA A 66 29.62 -2.75 11.14
CA ALA A 66 28.68 -2.45 10.04
C ALA A 66 28.06 -1.05 10.14
N VAL A 67 28.05 -0.43 11.33
CA VAL A 67 27.55 0.93 11.53
C VAL A 67 28.54 1.95 10.97
N PRO A 68 28.08 2.95 10.19
CA PRO A 68 28.96 3.98 9.67
C PRO A 68 29.68 4.71 10.81
N LYS A 69 31.02 4.60 10.82
CA LYS A 69 31.87 5.17 11.87
C LYS A 69 31.72 6.69 12.04
N LYS A 70 31.38 7.40 10.96
CA LYS A 70 31.30 8.86 10.91
C LYS A 70 30.12 9.31 10.04
N LYS A 71 29.54 10.47 10.38
CA LYS A 71 28.50 11.13 9.59
C LYS A 71 29.05 11.51 8.21
N THR A 72 28.33 11.22 7.14
CA THR A 72 28.73 11.60 5.79
C THR A 72 28.64 13.12 5.60
N SER A 73 29.65 13.73 4.97
CA SER A 73 29.61 15.17 4.64
C SER A 73 28.54 15.49 3.60
N HIS A 74 28.09 16.74 3.56
CA HIS A 74 27.11 17.22 2.58
C HIS A 74 27.57 16.96 1.14
N MET A 75 28.86 17.22 0.84
CA MET A 75 29.48 16.95 -0.46
C MET A 75 29.35 15.47 -0.86
N LYS A 76 29.77 14.54 0.03
CA LYS A 76 29.69 13.09 -0.24
C LYS A 76 28.26 12.62 -0.44
N LYS A 77 27.31 13.18 0.33
CA LYS A 77 25.87 12.91 0.17
C LYS A 77 25.38 13.39 -1.20
N ARG A 78 25.69 14.63 -1.59
CA ARG A 78 25.25 15.22 -2.87
C ARG A 78 25.80 14.48 -4.08
N HIS A 79 27.09 14.15 -4.10
CA HIS A 79 27.68 13.35 -5.19
C HIS A 79 27.04 11.96 -5.28
N ARG A 80 26.78 11.29 -4.15
CA ARG A 80 26.14 9.97 -4.18
C ARG A 80 24.70 10.02 -4.71
N PHE A 81 23.94 11.06 -4.40
CA PHE A 81 22.52 11.13 -4.74
C PHE A 81 22.20 11.86 -6.04
N MET A 82 23.02 12.82 -6.47
CA MET A 82 22.71 13.66 -7.62
C MET A 82 23.61 13.38 -8.84
N ALA A 83 24.81 12.82 -8.67
CA ALA A 83 25.68 12.55 -9.82
C ALA A 83 25.10 11.38 -10.64
N GLY A 84 24.67 11.66 -11.87
CA GLY A 84 24.17 10.66 -12.83
C GLY A 84 22.84 10.00 -12.46
N LYS A 85 22.19 10.43 -11.36
CA LYS A 85 20.89 9.91 -10.88
C LYS A 85 19.73 10.85 -11.15
N GLY A 86 19.94 11.85 -12.01
CA GLY A 86 18.87 12.73 -12.47
C GLY A 86 17.84 11.96 -13.30
N LEU A 87 16.58 12.41 -13.24
CA LEU A 87 15.56 11.92 -14.16
C LEU A 87 15.97 12.33 -15.58
N LYS A 88 16.01 11.35 -16.49
CA LYS A 88 16.36 11.60 -17.88
C LYS A 88 15.15 12.21 -18.59
N ASP A 89 15.40 13.23 -19.39
CA ASP A 89 14.38 13.81 -20.25
C ASP A 89 13.93 12.79 -21.31
N VAL A 90 12.63 12.69 -21.51
CA VAL A 90 12.07 11.84 -22.55
C VAL A 90 12.12 12.63 -23.85
N THR A 91 13.07 12.31 -24.75
CA THR A 91 13.20 12.96 -26.06
C THR A 91 12.38 12.30 -27.15
N ALA A 92 11.94 11.06 -26.91
CA ALA A 92 11.17 10.26 -27.86
C ALA A 92 9.67 10.62 -27.87
N LEU A 93 9.33 11.88 -28.16
CA LEU A 93 7.95 12.35 -28.31
C LEU A 93 7.67 12.76 -29.75
N ASN A 94 6.57 12.25 -30.30
CA ASN A 94 6.08 12.57 -31.64
C ASN A 94 4.62 13.07 -31.56
N LYS A 95 4.12 13.70 -32.63
CA LYS A 95 2.68 14.04 -32.74
C LYS A 95 1.86 12.82 -33.12
N CYS A 96 0.64 12.73 -32.60
CA CYS A 96 -0.32 11.69 -32.99
C CYS A 96 -0.91 12.01 -34.36
N SER A 97 -0.95 11.01 -35.24
CA SER A 97 -1.56 11.12 -36.59
C SER A 97 -3.07 11.35 -36.57
N ALA A 98 -3.77 10.89 -35.52
CA ALA A 98 -5.22 11.03 -35.43
C ALA A 98 -5.66 12.33 -34.76
N CYS A 99 -5.15 12.62 -33.54
CA CYS A 99 -5.61 13.76 -32.74
C CYS A 99 -4.63 14.94 -32.65
N GLY A 100 -3.43 14.82 -33.23
CA GLY A 100 -2.39 15.87 -33.20
C GLY A 100 -1.68 16.05 -31.85
N ARG A 101 -2.14 15.42 -30.76
CA ARG A 101 -1.53 15.53 -29.42
C ARG A 101 -0.17 14.86 -29.36
N ALA A 102 0.69 15.29 -28.44
CA ALA A 102 1.96 14.64 -28.17
C ALA A 102 1.77 13.21 -27.64
N LYS A 103 2.54 12.27 -28.17
CA LYS A 103 2.58 10.86 -27.78
C LYS A 103 4.03 10.40 -27.71
N ARG A 104 4.30 9.30 -26.99
CA ARG A 104 5.61 8.65 -27.05
C ARG A 104 5.81 8.00 -28.43
N ALA A 105 7.05 8.00 -28.91
CA ALA A 105 7.44 7.27 -30.10
C ALA A 105 7.16 5.77 -29.92
N HIS A 106 6.74 5.09 -31.00
CA HIS A 106 6.42 3.65 -31.02
C HIS A 106 5.29 3.17 -30.08
N VAL A 107 4.60 4.06 -29.37
CA VAL A 107 3.46 3.73 -28.52
C VAL A 107 2.18 4.29 -29.13
N LEU A 108 1.02 3.63 -28.97
CA LEU A 108 -0.26 4.20 -29.40
C LEU A 108 -0.64 5.42 -28.55
N CYS A 109 -1.43 6.33 -29.11
CA CYS A 109 -1.86 7.52 -28.36
C CYS A 109 -2.84 7.10 -27.25
N PRO A 110 -2.59 7.44 -25.97
CA PRO A 110 -3.46 7.02 -24.88
C PRO A 110 -4.87 7.59 -25.02
N TYR A 111 -4.99 8.82 -25.51
CA TYR A 111 -6.29 9.48 -25.72
C TYR A 111 -7.11 8.81 -26.82
N CYS A 112 -6.49 8.50 -27.96
CA CYS A 112 -7.19 7.85 -29.07
C CYS A 112 -7.59 6.42 -28.70
N VAL A 113 -6.72 5.67 -28.01
CA VAL A 113 -7.07 4.31 -27.55
C VAL A 113 -8.21 4.38 -26.54
N GLN A 114 -8.22 5.37 -25.64
CA GLN A 114 -9.30 5.54 -24.68
C GLN A 114 -10.63 5.91 -25.34
N SER A 115 -10.62 6.79 -26.35
CA SER A 115 -11.85 7.14 -27.08
C SER A 115 -12.39 5.94 -27.86
N ILE A 116 -11.51 5.20 -28.54
CA ILE A 116 -11.88 3.98 -29.27
C ILE A 116 -12.44 2.93 -28.32
N ARG A 117 -11.78 2.68 -27.18
CA ARG A 117 -12.25 1.73 -26.17
C ARG A 117 -13.62 2.13 -25.62
N ARG A 118 -13.85 3.43 -25.38
CA ARG A 118 -15.15 3.94 -24.96
C ARG A 118 -16.22 3.67 -26.01
N TRP A 119 -15.91 3.91 -27.28
CA TRP A 119 -16.83 3.69 -28.40
C TRP A 119 -17.20 2.21 -28.58
N PHE A 120 -16.24 1.28 -28.42
CA PHE A 120 -16.54 -0.15 -28.38
C PHE A 120 -17.40 -0.53 -27.17
N SER A 121 -17.12 0.03 -25.98
CA SER A 121 -17.89 -0.29 -24.77
C SER A 121 -19.34 0.20 -24.81
N THR A 122 -19.62 1.28 -25.55
CA THR A 122 -20.98 1.76 -25.79
C THR A 122 -21.68 1.02 -26.93
N GLY A 123 -21.04 0.02 -27.54
CA GLY A 123 -21.62 -0.74 -28.66
C GLY A 123 -21.80 0.11 -29.92
N PHE A 124 -20.85 1.03 -30.17
CA PHE A 124 -20.87 2.00 -31.28
C PHE A 124 -22.02 3.01 -31.26
N ARG A 125 -22.81 3.05 -30.18
CA ARG A 125 -23.89 4.02 -30.01
C ARG A 125 -23.36 5.45 -29.92
N SER A 126 -24.16 6.38 -30.43
CA SER A 126 -23.90 7.80 -30.26
C SER A 126 -24.07 8.21 -28.79
N GLY A 127 -23.50 9.36 -28.42
CA GLY A 127 -23.67 9.90 -27.07
C GLY A 127 -25.14 10.13 -26.73
N GLN A 128 -25.91 10.67 -27.68
CA GLN A 128 -27.34 10.93 -27.53
C GLN A 128 -28.14 9.65 -27.28
N GLU A 129 -27.94 8.60 -28.08
CA GLU A 129 -28.61 7.30 -27.86
C GLU A 129 -28.28 6.70 -26.48
N THR A 130 -27.06 6.90 -26.01
CA THR A 130 -26.64 6.38 -24.71
C THR A 130 -27.31 7.16 -23.56
N GLU A 131 -27.46 8.47 -23.69
CA GLU A 131 -28.16 9.29 -22.69
C GLU A 131 -29.67 8.99 -22.67
N VAL A 132 -30.32 8.94 -23.85
CA VAL A 132 -31.74 8.56 -23.97
C VAL A 132 -31.99 7.19 -23.35
N GLY A 133 -31.14 6.20 -23.63
CA GLY A 133 -31.28 4.86 -23.06
C GLY A 133 -31.12 4.80 -21.54
N LYS A 134 -30.41 5.75 -20.92
CA LYS A 134 -30.36 5.87 -19.45
C LYS A 134 -31.61 6.55 -18.92
N ASP A 135 -32.12 7.59 -19.57
CA ASP A 135 -33.33 8.28 -19.15
C ASP A 135 -34.52 7.32 -19.14
N GLU A 136 -34.70 6.55 -20.23
CA GLU A 136 -35.71 5.48 -20.31
C GLU A 136 -35.56 4.43 -19.20
N PHE A 137 -34.32 4.10 -18.83
CA PHE A 137 -34.05 3.16 -17.74
C PHE A 137 -34.48 3.73 -16.38
N TYR A 138 -34.17 5.00 -16.09
CA TYR A 138 -34.55 5.66 -14.85
C TYR A 138 -36.06 5.91 -14.76
N GLU A 139 -36.72 6.24 -15.87
CA GLU A 139 -38.18 6.34 -15.92
C GLU A 139 -38.85 5.02 -15.54
N ARG A 140 -38.38 3.90 -16.13
CA ARG A 140 -38.86 2.55 -15.80
C ARG A 140 -38.60 2.20 -14.33
N TYR A 141 -37.39 2.46 -13.85
CA TYR A 141 -37.02 2.21 -12.46
C TYR A 141 -37.86 3.05 -11.48
N ASN A 142 -38.13 4.30 -11.82
CA ASN A 142 -38.96 5.19 -11.00
C ASN A 142 -40.44 4.76 -11.00
N GLU A 143 -40.94 4.23 -12.11
CA GLU A 143 -42.30 3.67 -12.15
C GLU A 143 -42.42 2.44 -11.24
N GLU A 144 -41.43 1.54 -11.27
CA GLU A 144 -41.36 0.41 -10.34
C GLU A 144 -41.28 0.87 -8.88
N ARG A 145 -40.52 1.93 -8.59
CA ARG A 145 -40.44 2.55 -7.25
C ARG A 145 -41.80 3.10 -6.80
N ARG A 146 -42.55 3.76 -7.69
CA ARG A 146 -43.89 4.31 -7.41
C ARG A 146 -44.87 3.21 -7.06
N ILE A 147 -44.87 2.11 -7.80
CA ILE A 147 -45.70 0.93 -7.51
C ILE A 147 -45.37 0.35 -6.11
N GLN A 148 -44.09 0.39 -5.72
CA GLN A 148 -43.63 -0.01 -4.39
C GLN A 148 -43.88 1.05 -3.29
N GLY A 149 -44.45 2.22 -3.63
CA GLY A 149 -44.70 3.31 -2.69
C GLY A 149 -43.45 4.10 -2.26
N LYS A 150 -42.36 4.03 -3.02
CA LYS A 150 -41.12 4.77 -2.76
C LYS A 150 -41.03 6.02 -3.64
N GLU A 151 -40.31 7.04 -3.17
CA GLU A 151 -40.09 8.27 -3.94
C GLU A 151 -39.28 8.00 -5.22
N PRO A 152 -39.49 8.75 -6.31
CA PRO A 152 -38.65 8.64 -7.51
C PRO A 152 -37.23 9.16 -7.22
N ILE A 153 -36.24 8.57 -7.90
CA ILE A 153 -34.85 9.01 -7.86
C ILE A 153 -34.57 9.90 -9.07
N ASP A 154 -34.02 11.08 -8.81
CA ASP A 154 -33.49 11.94 -9.87
C ASP A 154 -32.07 11.48 -10.24
N ARG A 155 -31.91 11.14 -11.52
CA ARG A 155 -30.65 10.67 -12.09
C ARG A 155 -29.50 11.66 -11.90
N LEU A 156 -29.75 12.96 -12.11
CA LEU A 156 -28.68 13.97 -12.04
C LEU A 156 -28.14 14.10 -10.62
N VAL A 157 -29.04 14.05 -9.63
CA VAL A 157 -28.68 14.11 -8.22
C VAL A 157 -27.86 12.88 -7.82
N GLU A 158 -28.25 11.69 -8.27
CA GLU A 158 -27.51 10.46 -7.99
C GLU A 158 -26.12 10.46 -8.65
N GLU A 159 -26.01 10.92 -9.90
CA GLU A 159 -24.75 11.05 -10.61
C GLU A 159 -23.80 12.02 -9.86
N GLU A 160 -24.29 13.19 -9.44
CA GLU A 160 -23.52 14.14 -8.64
C GLU A 160 -23.05 13.56 -7.30
N ASP A 161 -23.93 12.85 -6.59
CA ASP A 161 -23.59 12.26 -5.31
C ASP A 161 -22.53 11.16 -5.46
N SER A 162 -22.60 10.39 -6.55
CA SER A 162 -21.58 9.43 -6.92
C SER A 162 -20.22 10.10 -7.23
N GLU A 163 -20.24 11.25 -7.90
CA GLU A 163 -19.04 12.04 -8.18
C GLU A 163 -18.43 12.63 -6.90
N LYS A 164 -19.26 13.21 -6.03
CA LYS A 164 -18.86 13.69 -4.70
C LYS A 164 -18.27 12.56 -3.87
N ALA A 165 -18.85 11.35 -3.92
CA ALA A 165 -18.33 10.18 -3.24
C ALA A 165 -16.96 9.74 -3.80
N ARG A 166 -16.79 9.71 -5.13
CA ARG A 166 -15.51 9.42 -5.79
C ARG A 166 -14.44 10.46 -5.45
N ALA A 167 -14.81 11.74 -5.41
CA ALA A 167 -13.91 12.82 -5.02
C ALA A 167 -13.46 12.67 -3.55
N ARG A 168 -14.39 12.37 -2.64
CA ARG A 168 -14.09 12.08 -1.22
C ARG A 168 -13.18 10.86 -1.08
N ALA A 169 -13.40 9.79 -1.85
CA ALA A 169 -12.56 8.60 -1.83
C ALA A 169 -11.13 8.92 -2.32
N LYS A 170 -11.00 9.70 -3.40
CA LYS A 170 -9.70 10.14 -3.92
C LYS A 170 -8.94 11.01 -2.92
N ALA A 171 -9.63 11.90 -2.21
CA ALA A 171 -9.05 12.73 -1.16
C ALA A 171 -8.55 11.92 0.05
N LYS A 172 -9.18 10.79 0.37
CA LYS A 172 -8.72 9.88 1.44
C LYS A 172 -7.52 9.02 1.05
N SER A 173 -7.29 8.81 -0.25
CA SER A 173 -6.19 7.99 -0.78
C SER A 173 -4.92 8.76 -1.12
N ALA A 174 -4.97 10.10 -1.08
CA ALA A 174 -3.85 10.99 -1.32
C ALA A 174 -3.19 11.38 0.01
#